data_AF-A0AAU5G2H2-F1
#
_entry.id   AF-A0AAU5G2H2-F1
#
_cell.length_a   1.000
_cell.length_b   1.000
_cell.length_c   1.000
_cell.angle_alpha   90.00
_cell.angle_beta   90.00
_cell.angle_gamma   90.00
#
_symmetry.space_group_name_H-M   'P 1'
#
loop_
_entity.id
_entity.type
_entity.pdbx_description
1 polymer ?
#
loop_
_entity_poly.entity_id
_entity_poly.type
_entity_poly.pdbx_seq_one_letter_code
_entity_poly.pdbx_strand_id
1 'polypeptide(L)'
;MATRVFSDEELEGLWSFPATGKDEMTRHFTLTSADQAFLGKFRRAQNVRGAAAQLSNLPWLGFVPDDIPSAPPAAVGRLARQLELAVADLAGCGEREQTRTDHLREIAEYLSW
;
A
#
# COMPACT_ATOMS: atom_id res chain seq x y z
N MET A 1 -14.21 -15.82 -29.88
CA MET A 1 -12.83 -15.33 -30.09
C MET A 1 -12.45 -14.52 -28.87
N ALA A 2 -11.37 -14.90 -28.19
CA ALA A 2 -10.94 -14.27 -26.94
C ALA A 2 -10.28 -12.92 -27.24
N THR A 3 -10.84 -11.84 -26.72
CA THR A 3 -10.17 -10.55 -26.65
C THR A 3 -8.94 -10.72 -25.77
N ARG A 4 -7.74 -10.71 -26.34
CA ARG A 4 -6.51 -10.69 -25.56
C ARG A 4 -6.30 -9.24 -25.13
N VAL A 5 -6.76 -8.91 -23.92
CA VAL A 5 -7.03 -7.52 -23.54
C VAL A 5 -5.75 -6.74 -23.25
N PHE A 6 -4.65 -7.32 -22.76
CA PHE A 6 -3.34 -6.66 -22.65
C PHE A 6 -2.19 -7.69 -22.60
N SER A 7 -0.97 -7.29 -22.96
CA SER A 7 0.27 -8.08 -22.77
C SER A 7 0.75 -7.98 -21.31
N ASP A 8 1.52 -8.96 -20.79
CA ASP A 8 2.04 -8.92 -19.41
C ASP A 8 2.79 -7.62 -19.09
N GLU A 9 3.58 -7.06 -20.01
CA GLU A 9 4.28 -5.78 -19.79
C GLU A 9 3.34 -4.56 -19.78
N GLU A 10 2.22 -4.62 -20.50
CA GLU A 10 1.19 -3.58 -20.49
C GLU A 10 0.34 -3.67 -19.21
N LEU A 11 0.13 -4.89 -18.69
CA LEU A 11 -0.40 -5.13 -17.36
C LEU A 11 0.58 -4.61 -16.30
N GLU A 12 1.85 -5.01 -16.32
CA GLU A 12 2.86 -4.51 -15.39
C GLU A 12 2.95 -2.97 -15.41
N GLY A 13 2.77 -2.33 -16.57
CA GLY A 13 2.70 -0.87 -16.69
C GLY A 13 1.43 -0.24 -16.09
N LEU A 14 0.27 -0.89 -16.21
CA LEU A 14 -0.98 -0.49 -15.55
C LEU A 14 -0.92 -0.73 -14.03
N TRP A 15 -0.17 -1.76 -13.63
CA TRP A 15 0.00 -2.18 -12.24
C TRP A 15 1.19 -1.47 -11.56
N SER A 16 1.97 -0.72 -12.34
CA SER A 16 3.06 0.12 -11.89
C SER A 16 2.55 1.50 -11.50
N PHE A 17 3.26 2.14 -10.59
CA PHE A 17 2.88 3.44 -10.06
C PHE A 17 2.83 4.49 -11.17
N PRO A 18 1.69 5.19 -11.38
CA PRO A 18 1.64 6.28 -12.34
C PRO A 18 2.64 7.36 -11.92
N ALA A 19 3.21 8.08 -12.89
CA ALA A 19 4.16 9.18 -12.66
C ALA A 19 3.56 10.18 -11.67
N THR A 20 3.94 10.03 -10.39
CA THR A 20 3.10 10.45 -9.26
C THR A 20 3.07 11.97 -9.15
N GLY A 21 1.91 12.59 -9.31
CA GLY A 21 1.72 14.00 -8.98
C GLY A 21 1.84 14.22 -7.47
N LYS A 22 2.46 15.33 -7.03
CA LYS A 22 2.51 15.69 -5.59
C LYS A 22 1.13 15.73 -4.92
N ASP A 23 0.08 15.99 -5.69
CA ASP A 23 -1.31 16.07 -5.22
C ASP A 23 -1.86 14.69 -4.82
N GLU A 24 -1.68 13.68 -5.67
CA GLU A 24 -2.11 12.30 -5.41
C GLU A 24 -1.38 11.71 -4.19
N MET A 25 -0.08 11.99 -4.09
CA MET A 25 0.72 11.62 -2.93
C MET A 25 0.15 12.23 -1.63
N THR A 26 -0.27 13.49 -1.70
CA THR A 26 -0.83 14.20 -0.53
C THR A 26 -2.20 13.64 -0.17
N ARG A 27 -3.01 13.25 -1.15
CA ARG A 27 -4.35 12.70 -0.94
C ARG A 27 -4.32 11.29 -0.34
N HIS A 28 -3.52 10.39 -0.91
CA HIS A 28 -3.60 8.96 -0.60
C HIS A 28 -2.57 8.49 0.43
N PHE A 29 -1.45 9.21 0.60
CA PHE A 29 -0.40 8.90 1.57
C PHE A 29 -0.41 9.89 2.74
N THR A 30 -1.60 10.34 3.14
CA THR A 30 -1.78 11.10 4.39
C THR A 30 -2.70 10.32 5.31
N LEU A 31 -2.11 9.62 6.26
CA LEU A 31 -2.85 8.95 7.33
C LEU A 31 -3.51 9.96 8.27
N THR A 32 -4.81 9.84 8.46
CA THR A 32 -5.57 10.53 9.49
C THR A 32 -5.31 9.90 10.86
N SER A 33 -5.72 10.57 11.95
CA SER A 33 -5.64 9.99 13.29
C SER A 33 -6.46 8.70 13.43
N ALA A 34 -7.57 8.57 12.67
CA ALA A 34 -8.36 7.35 12.63
C ALA A 34 -7.60 6.20 11.96
N ASP A 35 -6.91 6.49 10.86
CA ASP A 35 -6.08 5.50 10.15
C ASP A 35 -4.94 5.02 11.02
N GLN A 36 -4.28 5.92 11.75
CA GLN A 36 -3.22 5.55 12.71
C GLN A 36 -3.75 4.66 13.84
N ALA A 37 -4.92 5.00 14.39
CA ALA A 37 -5.57 4.19 15.43
C ALA A 37 -6.01 2.80 14.90
N PHE A 38 -6.49 2.74 13.66
CA PHE A 38 -6.82 1.49 12.97
C PHE A 38 -5.56 0.65 12.75
N LEU A 39 -4.49 1.25 12.23
CA LEU A 39 -3.21 0.58 11.98
C LEU A 39 -2.54 0.08 13.26
N GLY A 40 -2.77 0.73 14.41
CA GLY A 40 -2.30 0.27 15.72
C GLY A 40 -2.87 -1.08 16.17
N LYS A 41 -3.90 -1.61 15.49
CA LYS A 41 -4.44 -2.96 15.76
C LYS A 41 -3.52 -4.06 15.22
N PHE A 42 -2.77 -3.82 14.14
CA PHE A 42 -1.84 -4.79 13.58
C PHE A 42 -0.65 -5.00 14.52
N ARG A 43 -0.34 -6.26 14.82
CA ARG A 43 0.75 -6.62 15.76
C ARG A 43 2.08 -6.71 15.01
N ARG A 44 3.15 -6.15 15.59
CA ARG A 44 4.52 -6.04 15.02
C ARG A 44 4.64 -4.95 13.96
N ALA A 45 5.77 -4.23 13.98
CA ALA A 45 6.05 -3.12 13.05
C ALA A 45 5.94 -3.53 11.57
N GLN A 46 6.28 -4.78 11.25
CA GLN A 46 6.21 -5.32 9.89
C GLN A 46 4.76 -5.36 9.35
N ASN A 47 3.80 -5.77 10.19
CA ASN A 47 2.39 -5.85 9.84
C ASN A 47 1.75 -4.47 9.71
N VAL A 48 2.09 -3.54 10.61
CA VAL A 48 1.62 -2.15 10.57
C VAL A 48 2.03 -1.48 9.26
N ARG A 49 3.25 -1.76 8.79
CA ARG A 49 3.74 -1.30 7.49
C ARG A 49 2.96 -1.91 6.32
N GLY A 50 2.79 -3.23 6.31
CA GLY A 50 2.06 -3.93 5.25
C GLY A 50 0.65 -3.36 5.11
N ALA A 51 -0.02 -3.18 6.24
CA ALA A 51 -1.34 -2.59 6.32
C ALA A 51 -1.36 -1.10 5.91
N ALA A 52 -0.37 -0.29 6.30
CA ALA A 52 -0.32 1.11 5.91
C ALA A 52 -0.14 1.29 4.39
N ALA A 53 0.70 0.46 3.76
CA ALA A 53 0.87 0.44 2.32
C ALA A 53 -0.43 0.03 1.61
N GLN A 54 -1.10 -1.02 2.10
CA GLN A 54 -2.41 -1.45 1.59
C GLN A 54 -3.46 -0.34 1.71
N LEU A 55 -3.58 0.30 2.87
CA LEU A 55 -4.54 1.36 3.15
C LEU A 55 -4.33 2.60 2.26
N SER A 56 -3.08 2.91 1.91
CA SER A 56 -2.77 4.01 0.99
C SER A 56 -2.92 3.66 -0.49
N ASN A 57 -2.55 2.43 -0.90
CA ASN A 57 -2.59 2.02 -2.30
C ASN A 57 -3.99 1.69 -2.77
N LEU A 58 -4.85 1.12 -1.92
CA LEU A 58 -6.18 0.68 -2.30
C LEU A 58 -7.04 1.80 -2.90
N PRO A 59 -7.14 2.99 -2.26
CA PRO A 59 -7.92 4.10 -2.82
C PRO A 59 -7.22 4.80 -3.99
N TRP A 60 -5.92 4.57 -4.20
CA TRP A 60 -5.14 5.23 -5.24
C TRP A 60 -5.08 4.43 -6.54
N LEU A 61 -4.68 3.16 -6.45
CA LEU A 61 -4.47 2.28 -7.60
C LEU A 61 -5.69 1.40 -7.90
N GLY A 62 -6.57 1.22 -6.93
CA GLY A 62 -7.67 0.27 -7.03
C GLY A 62 -7.22 -1.20 -6.98
N PHE A 63 -6.02 -1.46 -6.47
CA PHE A 63 -5.50 -2.77 -6.07
C PHE A 63 -4.28 -2.57 -5.16
N VAL A 64 -3.78 -3.65 -4.54
CA VAL A 64 -2.53 -3.61 -3.75
C VAL A 64 -1.45 -4.42 -4.48
N PRO A 65 -0.31 -3.83 -4.85
CA PRO A 65 0.84 -4.56 -5.37
C PRO A 65 1.41 -5.53 -4.31
N ASP A 66 1.78 -6.73 -4.73
CA ASP A 66 2.44 -7.72 -3.87
C ASP A 66 3.84 -7.29 -3.42
N ASP A 67 4.49 -6.42 -4.20
CA ASP A 67 5.81 -5.88 -3.90
C ASP A 67 5.71 -4.43 -3.41
N ILE A 68 5.48 -4.27 -2.11
CA ILE A 68 5.50 -2.97 -1.41
C ILE A 68 6.80 -2.14 -1.68
N PRO A 69 8.00 -2.76 -1.82
CA PRO A 69 9.22 -2.07 -2.27
C PRO A 69 9.10 -1.32 -3.60
N SER A 70 8.15 -1.67 -4.46
CA SER A 70 7.90 -0.98 -5.72
C SER A 70 7.27 0.41 -5.52
N ALA A 71 6.77 0.74 -4.31
CA ALA A 71 6.19 2.04 -4.00
C ALA A 71 7.20 3.20 -4.17
N PRO A 72 6.76 4.37 -4.67
CA PRO A 72 7.65 5.51 -4.85
C PRO A 72 8.36 5.85 -3.52
N PRO A 73 9.69 6.07 -3.50
CA PRO A 73 10.42 6.34 -2.26
C PRO A 73 9.86 7.52 -1.45
N ALA A 74 9.25 8.50 -2.12
CA ALA A 74 8.58 9.63 -1.49
C ALA A 74 7.30 9.22 -0.73
N ALA A 75 6.54 8.25 -1.25
CA ALA A 75 5.37 7.67 -0.61
C ALA A 75 5.78 6.90 0.65
N VAL A 76 6.78 6.04 0.51
CA VAL A 76 7.37 5.25 1.60
C VAL A 76 7.91 6.17 2.70
N GLY A 77 8.68 7.20 2.34
CA GLY A 77 9.24 8.15 3.30
C GLY A 77 8.18 8.94 4.07
N ARG A 78 7.05 9.26 3.42
CA ARG A 78 5.93 9.95 4.08
C ARG A 78 5.24 9.04 5.10
N LEU A 79 4.95 7.79 4.73
CA LEU A 79 4.37 6.81 5.64
C LEU A 79 5.29 6.52 6.84
N ALA A 80 6.60 6.36 6.60
CA ALA A 80 7.59 6.16 7.67
C ALA A 80 7.53 7.29 8.69
N ARG A 81 7.49 8.54 8.22
CA ARG A 81 7.41 9.71 9.10
C ARG A 81 6.10 9.77 9.89
N GLN A 82 4.98 9.37 9.28
CA GLN A 82 3.68 9.38 9.96
C GLN A 82 3.52 8.25 10.99
N LEU A 83 4.24 7.15 10.80
CA LEU A 83 4.21 5.98 11.69
C LEU A 83 5.38 5.94 12.67
N GLU A 84 6.28 6.94 12.63
CA GLU A 84 7.53 6.99 13.40
C GLU A 84 8.43 5.75 13.20
N LEU A 85 8.45 5.21 11.97
CA LEU A 85 9.25 4.06 11.56
C LEU A 85 10.45 4.49 10.72
N ALA A 86 11.56 3.74 10.76
CA ALA A 86 12.66 3.99 9.84
C ALA A 86 12.25 3.59 8.41
N VAL A 87 12.72 4.32 7.40
CA VAL A 87 12.47 3.96 5.98
C VAL A 87 13.01 2.57 5.65
N ALA A 88 14.13 2.16 6.27
CA ALA A 88 14.67 0.81 6.15
C ALA A 88 13.73 -0.26 6.74
N ASP A 89 13.01 0.09 7.81
CA ASP A 89 11.95 -0.75 8.36
C ASP A 89 10.72 -0.79 7.46
N LEU A 90 10.62 0.06 6.43
CA LEU A 90 9.61 -0.05 5.37
C LEU A 90 10.06 -0.86 4.14
N ALA A 91 11.38 -0.97 3.91
CA ALA A 91 11.95 -1.60 2.72
C ALA A 91 12.13 -3.14 2.82
N GLY A 92 12.08 -3.72 4.03
CA GLY A 92 12.34 -5.16 4.23
C GLY A 92 11.08 -6.04 4.16
N CYS A 93 10.92 -6.86 3.12
CA CYS A 93 9.79 -7.79 2.97
C CYS A 93 9.94 -9.10 3.75
N GLY A 94 8.79 -9.68 4.16
CA GLY A 94 8.70 -11.03 4.72
C GLY A 94 7.42 -11.37 5.50
N GLU A 95 6.25 -10.79 5.16
CA GLU A 95 4.98 -11.31 5.69
C GLU A 95 4.49 -12.49 4.83
N ARG A 96 3.93 -13.52 5.47
CA ARG A 96 3.32 -14.65 4.76
C ARG A 96 2.12 -14.14 3.94
N GLU A 97 1.94 -14.66 2.72
CA GLU A 97 0.84 -14.27 1.81
C GLU A 97 -0.53 -14.30 2.51
N GLN A 98 -0.78 -15.31 3.35
CA GLN A 98 -2.02 -15.41 4.13
C GLN A 98 -2.28 -14.19 5.02
N THR A 99 -1.26 -13.71 5.74
CA THR A 99 -1.37 -12.53 6.62
C THR A 99 -1.62 -11.26 5.82
N ARG A 100 -1.04 -11.16 4.62
CA ARG A 100 -1.27 -10.05 3.69
C ARG A 100 -2.72 -10.00 3.20
N THR A 101 -3.30 -11.16 2.83
CA THR A 101 -4.70 -11.26 2.39
C THR A 101 -5.68 -10.93 3.53
N ASP A 102 -5.39 -11.38 4.75
CA ASP A 102 -6.24 -11.11 5.91
C ASP A 102 -6.22 -9.61 6.28
N HIS A 103 -5.05 -8.96 6.28
CA HIS A 103 -4.95 -7.51 6.46
C HIS A 103 -5.70 -6.74 5.38
N LEU A 104 -5.59 -7.17 4.10
CA LEU A 104 -6.28 -6.51 3.00
C LEU A 104 -7.80 -6.55 3.18
N ARG A 105 -8.35 -7.66 3.69
CA ARG A 105 -9.78 -7.76 3.99
C ARG A 105 -10.20 -6.77 5.08
N GLU A 106 -9.46 -6.71 6.19
CA GLU A 106 -9.75 -5.75 7.27
C GLU A 106 -9.69 -4.30 6.79
N ILE A 107 -8.75 -3.99 5.89
CA ILE A 107 -8.59 -2.65 5.30
C ILE A 107 -9.71 -2.32 4.33
N ALA A 108 -10.11 -3.23 3.45
CA ALA A 108 -11.23 -3.03 2.55
C ALA A 108 -12.53 -2.77 3.32
N GLU A 109 -12.77 -3.54 4.40
CA GLU A 109 -13.90 -3.31 5.31
C GLU A 109 -13.83 -1.92 5.96
N TYR A 110 -12.66 -1.51 6.48
CA TYR A 110 -12.47 -0.18 7.08
C TYR A 110 -12.71 0.96 6.09
N LEU A 111 -12.29 0.80 4.84
CA LEU A 111 -12.44 1.78 3.77
C LEU A 111 -13.82 1.73 3.08
N SER A 112 -14.66 0.74 3.41
CA SER A 112 -15.94 0.46 2.73
C SER A 112 -15.76 0.28 1.22
N TRP A 113 -14.74 -0.48 0.83
CA TRP A 113 -14.29 -0.64 -0.54
C TRP A 113 -14.70 -1.99 -1.15
#